data_AF-A0A7C7QQ86-F1
#
_entry.id   AF-A0A7C7QQ86-F1
#
_cell.length_a   1.000
_cell.length_b   1.000
_cell.length_c   1.000
_cell.angle_alpha   90.00
_cell.angle_beta   90.00
_cell.angle_gamma   90.00
#
_symmetry.space_group_name_H-M   'P 1'
#
loop_
_entity.id
_entity.type
_entity.pdbx_description
1 polymer ?
#
loop_
_entity_poly.entity_id
_entity_poly.type
_entity_poly.pdbx_seq_one_letter_code
_entity_poly.pdbx_strand_id
1 'polypeptide(L)' 'MGKKSRRKSIRSLRKRIEEHRRKIATELARSFRDQRIIQYWRKEIENFEKRIAHIERQLGNKEMTEVV' A
#
# COMPACT_ATOMS: atom_id res chain seq x y z
N MET A 1 -14.25 1.91 -14.70
CA MET A 1 -13.31 2.66 -13.82
C MET A 1 -12.09 3.16 -14.61
N GLY A 2 -11.97 4.46 -14.83
CA GLY A 2 -10.92 5.06 -15.66
C GLY A 2 -9.55 5.19 -14.97
N LYS A 3 -8.51 5.57 -15.75
CA LYS A 3 -7.11 5.74 -15.28
C LYS A 3 -7.01 6.66 -14.04
N LYS A 4 -7.81 7.74 -13.98
CA LYS A 4 -7.88 8.68 -12.84
C LYS A 4 -8.34 8.01 -11.53
N SER A 5 -9.34 7.12 -11.61
CA SER A 5 -9.87 6.40 -10.44
C SER A 5 -8.82 5.44 -9.86
N ARG A 6 -8.11 4.70 -10.72
CA ARG A 6 -7.02 3.80 -10.31
C ARG A 6 -5.86 4.54 -9.65
N ARG A 7 -5.43 5.69 -10.21
CA ARG A 7 -4.40 6.55 -9.61
C ARG A 7 -4.83 7.06 -8.22
N LYS A 8 -6.11 7.44 -8.05
CA LYS A 8 -6.67 7.84 -6.75
C LYS A 8 -6.62 6.68 -5.74
N SER A 9 -6.98 5.47 -6.16
CA SER A 9 -6.89 4.27 -5.32
C SER A 9 -5.45 3.98 -4.87
N ILE A 10 -4.46 4.05 -5.77
CA ILE A 10 -3.04 3.89 -5.41
C ILE A 10 -2.64 4.94 -4.37
N ARG A 11 -3.01 6.22 -4.58
CA ARG A 11 -2.67 7.30 -3.64
C ARG A 11 -3.27 7.05 -2.25
N SER A 12 -4.51 6.60 -2.17
CA SER A 12 -5.16 6.26 -0.90
C SER A 12 -4.50 5.07 -0.21
N LEU A 13 -4.10 4.04 -0.96
CA LEU A 13 -3.39 2.87 -0.41
C LEU A 13 -2.01 3.27 0.13
N ARG A 14 -1.26 4.12 -0.61
CA ARG A 14 0.03 4.65 -0.14
C ARG A 14 -0.09 5.44 1.16
N LYS A 15 -1.12 6.30 1.29
CA LYS A 15 -1.39 7.00 2.55
C LYS A 15 -1.62 6.05 3.73
N ARG A 16 -2.37 4.96 3.52
CA ARG A 16 -2.61 3.95 4.55
C ARG A 16 -1.31 3.22 4.94
N ILE A 17 -0.46 2.90 3.96
CA ILE A 17 0.86 2.31 4.21
C ILE A 17 1.70 3.25 5.07
N GLU A 18 1.78 4.54 4.73
CA GLU A 18 2.54 5.51 5.52
C GLU A 18 2.02 5.62 6.96
N GLU A 19 0.70 5.62 7.16
CA GLU A 19 0.11 5.61 8.50
C GLU A 19 0.52 4.37 9.30
N HIS A 20 0.47 3.19 8.69
CA HIS A 20 0.88 1.94 9.34
C HIS A 20 2.38 1.93 9.64
N ARG A 21 3.22 2.45 8.74
CA ARG A 21 4.67 2.60 8.98
C ARG A 21 4.96 3.54 10.15
N ARG A 22 4.22 4.65 10.27
CA ARG A 22 4.32 5.56 11.43
C ARG A 22 3.89 4.87 12.73
N LYS A 23 2.78 4.14 12.71
CA LYS A 23 2.30 3.35 13.87
C LYS A 23 3.34 2.32 14.34
N ILE A 24 3.95 1.59 13.39
CA ILE A 24 5.05 0.67 13.68
C ILE A 24 6.25 1.41 14.29
N ALA A 25 6.66 2.54 13.72
CA ALA A 25 7.79 3.32 14.24
C ALA A 25 7.53 3.81 15.68
N THR A 26 6.33 4.32 15.96
CA THR A 26 5.93 4.74 17.31
C THR A 26 5.95 3.57 18.29
N GLU A 27 5.42 2.42 17.89
CA GLU A 27 5.38 1.24 18.75
C GLU A 27 6.79 0.66 19.00
N LEU A 28 7.67 0.70 18.00
CA LEU A 28 9.06 0.27 18.14
C LEU A 28 9.88 1.18 19.08
N ALA A 29 9.49 2.44 19.23
CA ALA A 29 10.14 3.39 20.14
C ALA A 29 9.67 3.25 21.60
N ARG A 30 8.62 2.45 21.87
CA ARG A 30 8.12 2.21 23.24
C ARG A 30 9.01 1.22 23.99
N SER A 31 9.11 1.40 25.30
CA SER A 31 9.86 0.49 26.19
C SER A 31 9.26 -0.92 26.25
N PHE A 32 7.94 -1.04 26.13
CA PHE A 32 7.24 -2.32 26.00
C PHE A 32 6.60 -2.38 24.62
N ARG A 33 7.17 -3.21 23.73
CA ARG A 33 6.77 -3.30 22.33
C ARG A 33 5.76 -4.43 22.16
N ASP A 34 4.56 -4.11 21.68
CA ASP A 34 3.63 -5.15 21.28
C ASP A 34 4.03 -5.72 19.90
N GLN A 35 4.70 -6.86 19.90
CA GLN A 35 5.10 -7.53 18.66
C GLN A 35 3.89 -7.97 17.83
N ARG A 36 2.74 -8.29 18.45
CA ARG A 36 1.55 -8.75 17.72
C ARG A 36 0.96 -7.62 16.88
N ILE A 37 0.88 -6.41 17.43
CA ILE A 37 0.33 -5.26 16.69
C ILE A 37 1.26 -4.82 15.55
N ILE A 38 2.59 -4.88 15.77
CA ILE A 38 3.58 -4.61 14.72
C ILE A 38 3.45 -5.62 13.57
N GLN A 39 3.31 -6.91 13.87
CA GLN A 39 3.14 -7.96 12.87
C GLN A 39 1.82 -7.79 12.10
N TYR A 40 0.75 -7.41 12.79
CA TYR A 40 -0.53 -7.10 12.16
C TYR A 40 -0.38 -5.95 11.15
N TRP A 41 0.22 -4.83 11.56
CA TRP A 41 0.42 -3.70 10.65
C TRP A 41 1.36 -4.02 9.48
N ARG A 42 2.36 -4.88 9.68
CA ARG A 42 3.22 -5.37 8.59
C ARG A 42 2.45 -6.18 7.56
N LYS A 43 1.56 -7.09 7.99
CA LYS A 43 0.69 -7.87 7.09
C LYS A 43 -0.25 -6.96 6.30
N GLU A 44 -0.82 -5.94 6.95
CA GLU A 44 -1.67 -4.95 6.26
C GLU A 44 -0.88 -4.15 5.21
N ILE A 45 0.35 -3.73 5.52
CA ILE A 45 1.24 -3.07 4.55
C ILE A 45 1.50 -3.98 3.35
N GLU A 46 1.86 -5.24 3.57
CA GLU A 46 2.11 -6.19 2.47
C GLU A 46 0.87 -6.38 1.58
N ASN A 47 -0.31 -6.49 2.18
CA ASN A 47 -1.58 -6.57 1.44
C ASN A 47 -1.85 -5.31 0.60
N PHE A 48 -1.59 -4.12 1.15
CA PHE A 48 -1.73 -2.87 0.39
C PHE A 48 -0.71 -2.76 -0.74
N GLU A 49 0.54 -3.16 -0.51
CA GLU A 49 1.60 -3.18 -1.53
C GLU A 49 1.26 -4.13 -2.67
N LYS A 50 0.80 -5.35 -2.37
CA LYS A 50 0.28 -6.30 -3.39
C LYS A 50 -0.86 -5.69 -4.21
N ARG A 51 -1.79 -4.99 -3.56
CA ARG A 51 -2.92 -4.34 -4.24
C ARG A 51 -2.48 -3.17 -5.12
N ILE A 52 -1.51 -2.38 -4.68
CA ILE A 52 -0.90 -1.32 -5.51
C ILE A 52 -0.23 -1.94 -6.74
N ALA A 53 0.62 -2.94 -6.56
CA ALA A 53 1.33 -3.60 -7.65
C ALA A 53 0.36 -4.18 -8.69
N HIS A 54 -0.76 -4.75 -8.25
CA HIS A 54 -1.81 -5.22 -9.16
C HIS A 54 -2.43 -4.07 -9.98
N ILE A 55 -2.79 -2.95 -9.34
CA ILE A 55 -3.37 -1.79 -10.02
C ILE A 55 -2.36 -1.14 -10.98
N GLU A 56 -1.08 -1.09 -10.60
CA GLU A 56 0.01 -0.57 -11.42
C GLU A 56 0.25 -1.46 -12.65
N ARG A 57 0.29 -2.78 -12.51
CA ARG A 57 0.33 -3.72 -13.65
C ARG A 57 -0.86 -3.52 -14.60
N GLN A 58 -2.06 -3.32 -14.06
CA GLN A 58 -3.26 -3.05 -14.86
C GLN A 58 -3.24 -1.67 -15.55
N LEU A 59 -2.45 -0.71 -15.05
CA LEU A 59 -2.21 0.56 -15.73
C LEU A 59 -1.16 0.40 -16.84
N GLY A 60 -0.03 -0.25 -16.54
CA GLY A 60 1.06 -0.46 -17.50
C GLY A 60 0.70 -1.41 -18.66
N ASN A 61 -0.03 -2.49 -18.40
CA ASN A 61 -0.52 -3.37 -19.47
C ASN A 61 -1.46 -2.63 -20.43
N LYS A 62 -2.19 -1.63 -19.94
CA LYS A 62 -3.09 -0.82 -20.78
C LYS A 62 -2.32 0.19 -21.63
N GLU A 63 -1.16 0.66 -21.17
CA GLU A 63 -0.27 1.50 -21.96
C GLU A 63 0.36 0.73 -23.13
N MET A 64 0.68 -0.56 -22.98
CA MET A 64 1.18 -1.38 -24.11
C MET A 64 0.12 -1.73 -25.15
N THR A 65 -1.16 -1.85 -24.77
CA THR A 65 -2.25 -2.20 -25.72
C THR A 65 -2.81 -1.00 -26.48
N GLU A 66 -2.51 0.24 -26.06
CA GLU A 66 -2.93 1.47 -26.77
C GLU A 66 -1.89 1.93 -27.83
N VAL A 67 -0.79 1.19 -28.03
CA VAL A 67 0.27 1.51 -29.03
C VAL A 67 0.34 0.50 -30.18
N VAL A 68 -0.71 -0.29 -30.40
CA VAL A 68 -0.78 -1.27 -31.51
C VAL A 68 -1.90 -0.90 -32.46
#